data_AF-A0A6C0DG87-F1
#
_entry.id   AF-A0A6C0DG87-F1
#
_cell.length_a   1.000
_cell.length_b   1.000
_cell.length_c   1.000
_cell.angle_alpha   90.00
_cell.angle_beta   90.00
_cell.angle_gamma   90.00
#
_symmetry.space_group_name_H-M   'P 1'
#
loop_
_entity.id
_entity.type
_entity.pdbx_description
1 polymer ?
#
loop_
_entity_poly.entity_id
_entity_poly.type
_entity_poly.pdbx_seq_one_letter_code
_entity_poly.pdbx_strand_id
1 'polypeptide(L)'
;MNTLTLTALSIYNTVTDMCSKGSDGLMRFLHSLSCYLSGTSNQWYFMLHNIGPVPASHYNNTYYSLPSTIEWIFDSYELTCSLHSSIRRESVVQYGSLPFLSANITIHDRTFSLDEFLQNFKIEFTPDNIPDPLHVLRFWSITRSLWFTISENPILNIIDNEGNEHSFGIFSDYDADQWNSFFFVYDEEEEDEQEDEQEAEQEAEQEAEQEEATQPVLEQPVLEQPVLEQPVPEESDQQPSLITHMELIEPTE
;
A
#
# COMPACT_ATOMS: atom_id res chain seq x y z
N MET A 1 -64.80 -21.66 -11.30
CA MET A 1 -63.95 -20.46 -11.19
C MET A 1 -64.18 -19.62 -12.43
N ASN A 2 -64.59 -18.36 -12.27
CA ASN A 2 -65.02 -17.53 -13.39
C ASN A 2 -63.79 -17.07 -14.20
N THR A 3 -63.84 -17.22 -15.52
CA THR A 3 -62.78 -16.76 -16.43
C THR A 3 -62.49 -15.27 -16.24
N LEU A 4 -63.51 -14.48 -15.92
CA LEU A 4 -63.43 -13.05 -15.63
C LEU A 4 -62.57 -12.72 -14.40
N THR A 5 -62.60 -13.56 -13.36
CA THR A 5 -61.76 -13.34 -12.16
C THR A 5 -60.30 -13.67 -12.43
N LEU A 6 -60.02 -14.65 -13.29
CA LEU A 6 -58.65 -15.00 -13.71
C LEU A 6 -58.04 -13.91 -14.60
N THR A 7 -58.80 -13.36 -15.55
CA THR A 7 -58.33 -12.25 -16.39
C THR A 7 -58.09 -10.98 -15.58
N ALA A 8 -58.96 -10.66 -14.63
CA ALA A 8 -58.78 -9.50 -13.75
C ALA A 8 -57.50 -9.62 -12.89
N LEU A 9 -57.23 -10.81 -12.34
CA LEU A 9 -56.02 -11.08 -11.56
C LEU A 9 -54.75 -10.97 -12.42
N SER A 10 -54.79 -11.48 -13.66
CA SER A 10 -53.66 -11.38 -14.60
C SER A 10 -53.34 -9.94 -14.97
N ILE A 11 -54.36 -9.12 -15.24
CA ILE A 11 -54.18 -7.69 -15.54
C ILE A 11 -53.62 -6.98 -14.32
N TYR A 12 -54.18 -7.23 -13.13
CA TYR A 12 -53.68 -6.67 -11.88
C TYR A 12 -52.20 -6.98 -11.67
N ASN A 13 -51.80 -8.26 -11.76
CA ASN A 13 -50.40 -8.66 -11.59
C ASN A 13 -49.47 -8.00 -12.62
N THR A 14 -49.92 -7.87 -13.87
CA THR A 14 -49.13 -7.21 -14.92
C THR A 14 -48.94 -5.72 -14.62
N VAL A 15 -50.00 -5.04 -14.17
CA VAL A 15 -49.93 -3.62 -13.80
C VAL A 15 -49.04 -3.44 -12.57
N THR A 16 -49.16 -4.29 -11.56
CA THR A 16 -48.31 -4.26 -10.37
C THR A 16 -46.84 -4.48 -10.72
N ASP A 17 -46.53 -5.43 -11.60
CA ASP A 17 -45.16 -5.71 -12.06
C ASP A 17 -44.60 -4.56 -12.92
N MET A 18 -45.42 -3.91 -13.74
CA MET A 18 -45.01 -2.69 -14.44
C MET A 18 -44.75 -1.53 -13.48
N CYS A 19 -45.59 -1.37 -12.45
CA CYS A 19 -45.41 -0.35 -11.42
C CYS A 19 -44.15 -0.57 -10.58
N SER A 20 -43.85 -1.82 -10.17
CA SER A 20 -42.63 -2.13 -9.42
C SER A 20 -41.38 -1.92 -10.27
N LYS A 21 -41.36 -2.39 -11.52
CA LYS A 21 -40.24 -2.13 -12.44
C LYS A 21 -40.06 -0.64 -12.72
N GLY A 22 -41.17 0.10 -12.83
CA GLY A 22 -41.17 1.55 -12.98
C GLY A 22 -40.59 2.26 -11.76
N SER A 23 -40.98 1.87 -10.54
CA SER A 23 -40.41 2.44 -9.32
C SER A 23 -38.94 2.11 -9.16
N ASP A 24 -38.53 0.88 -9.48
CA ASP A 24 -37.12 0.47 -9.42
C ASP A 24 -36.28 1.26 -10.42
N GLY A 25 -36.78 1.47 -11.63
CA GLY A 25 -36.14 2.31 -12.64
C GLY A 25 -36.00 3.76 -12.19
N LEU A 26 -37.06 4.34 -11.61
CA LEU A 26 -37.04 5.70 -11.06
C LEU A 26 -36.06 5.82 -9.89
N MET A 27 -36.04 4.85 -8.98
CA MET A 27 -35.11 4.84 -7.84
C MET A 27 -33.66 4.75 -8.31
N ARG A 28 -33.36 3.93 -9.34
CA ARG A 28 -32.01 3.87 -9.95
C ARG A 28 -31.63 5.20 -10.61
N PHE A 29 -32.57 5.86 -11.28
CA PHE A 29 -32.34 7.18 -11.86
C PHE A 29 -32.07 8.24 -10.78
N LEU A 30 -32.91 8.31 -9.75
CA LEU A 30 -32.73 9.25 -8.63
C LEU A 30 -31.44 8.99 -7.88
N HIS A 31 -31.06 7.72 -7.69
CA HIS A 31 -29.78 7.34 -7.13
C HIS A 31 -28.62 7.81 -8.01
N SER A 32 -28.67 7.55 -9.32
CA SER A 32 -27.63 7.99 -10.26
C SER A 32 -27.50 9.52 -10.30
N LEU A 33 -28.63 10.22 -10.28
CA LEU A 33 -28.68 11.68 -10.20
C LEU A 33 -28.12 12.19 -8.87
N SER A 34 -28.46 11.53 -7.76
CA SER A 34 -27.90 11.84 -6.44
C SER A 34 -26.38 11.63 -6.42
N CYS A 35 -25.88 10.55 -7.01
CA CYS A 35 -24.45 10.26 -7.11
C CYS A 35 -23.71 11.29 -7.98
N TYR A 36 -24.32 11.71 -9.09
CA TYR A 36 -23.81 12.77 -9.94
C TYR A 36 -23.76 14.12 -9.21
N LEU A 37 -24.84 14.49 -8.53
CA LEU A 37 -24.92 15.75 -7.78
C LEU A 37 -24.02 15.76 -6.54
N SER A 38 -23.77 14.61 -5.92
CA SER A 38 -22.88 14.49 -4.76
C SER A 38 -21.40 14.37 -5.11
N GLY A 39 -21.04 14.27 -6.39
CA GLY A 39 -19.65 14.04 -6.85
C GLY A 39 -19.16 12.60 -6.67
N THR A 40 -19.91 11.74 -5.98
CA THR A 40 -19.58 10.31 -5.82
C THR A 40 -19.58 9.54 -7.15
N SER A 41 -20.16 10.08 -8.23
CA SER A 41 -20.00 9.52 -9.58
C SER A 41 -18.55 9.48 -10.06
N ASN A 42 -17.71 10.35 -9.50
CA ASN A 42 -16.31 10.50 -9.89
C ASN A 42 -15.37 9.68 -8.98
N GLN A 43 -15.91 9.03 -7.95
CA GLN A 43 -15.12 8.23 -7.03
C GLN A 43 -15.09 6.77 -7.45
N TRP A 44 -13.92 6.16 -7.29
CA TRP A 44 -13.64 4.77 -7.61
C TRP A 44 -12.99 4.11 -6.40
N TYR A 45 -13.53 2.95 -6.04
CA TYR A 45 -13.08 2.16 -4.92
C TYR A 45 -12.25 0.98 -5.41
N PHE A 46 -11.06 0.85 -4.86
CA PHE A 46 -10.16 -0.28 -5.10
C PHE A 46 -10.25 -1.18 -3.87
N MET A 47 -10.59 -2.44 -4.09
CA MET A 47 -10.77 -3.40 -3.01
C MET A 47 -9.53 -4.28 -2.87
N LEU A 48 -9.20 -4.60 -1.63
CA LEU A 48 -8.18 -5.57 -1.24
C LEU A 48 -8.43 -6.89 -2.00
N HIS A 49 -7.45 -7.36 -2.76
CA HIS A 49 -7.50 -8.60 -3.56
C HIS A 49 -8.45 -8.61 -4.78
N ASN A 50 -9.02 -7.47 -5.19
CA ASN A 50 -9.94 -7.45 -6.33
C ASN A 50 -9.25 -7.08 -7.65
N ILE A 51 -9.76 -7.67 -8.74
CA ILE A 51 -9.18 -7.60 -10.08
C ILE A 51 -9.42 -6.23 -10.75
N GLY A 52 -10.30 -5.39 -10.20
CA GLY A 52 -10.54 -4.07 -10.78
C GLY A 52 -11.23 -3.05 -9.86
N PRO A 53 -11.21 -1.78 -10.27
CA PRO A 53 -11.85 -0.70 -9.54
C PRO A 53 -13.36 -0.75 -9.72
N VAL A 54 -14.09 -0.38 -8.67
CA VAL A 54 -15.55 -0.33 -8.65
C VAL A 54 -16.00 1.12 -8.51
N PRO A 55 -16.88 1.61 -9.39
CA PRO A 55 -17.44 2.95 -9.23
C PRO A 55 -18.19 3.06 -7.91
N ALA A 56 -18.00 4.15 -7.17
CA ALA A 56 -18.70 4.38 -5.91
C ALA A 56 -20.23 4.39 -6.07
N SER A 57 -20.73 4.80 -7.24
CA SER A 57 -22.15 4.74 -7.61
C SER A 57 -22.74 3.32 -7.63
N HIS A 58 -21.92 2.30 -7.84
CA HIS A 58 -22.33 0.89 -7.83
C HIS A 58 -22.15 0.25 -6.45
N TYR A 59 -21.46 0.94 -5.55
CA TYR A 59 -21.27 0.51 -4.18
C TYR A 59 -22.49 0.88 -3.34
N ASN A 60 -23.50 0.01 -3.34
CA ASN A 60 -24.73 0.20 -2.58
C ASN A 60 -24.58 -0.38 -1.16
N ASN A 61 -23.87 0.33 -0.28
CA ASN A 61 -23.94 0.06 1.15
C ASN A 61 -24.71 1.19 1.85
N THR A 62 -25.96 0.90 2.18
CA THR A 62 -26.86 1.80 2.92
C THR A 62 -26.65 1.77 4.43
N TYR A 63 -25.78 0.90 4.94
CA TYR A 63 -25.49 0.75 6.37
C TYR A 63 -24.01 1.02 6.66
N TYR A 64 -23.75 2.21 7.25
CA TYR A 64 -22.52 2.65 7.94
C TYR A 64 -21.14 2.26 7.40
N SER A 65 -20.31 3.28 7.19
CA SER A 65 -18.87 3.23 6.86
C SER A 65 -18.50 2.38 5.64
N LEU A 66 -17.51 2.87 4.87
CA LEU A 66 -16.92 2.07 3.81
C LEU A 66 -16.32 0.80 4.43
N PRO A 67 -16.51 -0.37 3.81
CA PRO A 67 -16.00 -1.64 4.35
C PRO A 67 -14.47 -1.58 4.44
N SER A 68 -13.91 -2.30 5.42
CA SER A 68 -12.45 -2.46 5.56
C SER A 68 -11.80 -3.20 4.39
N THR A 69 -12.58 -3.68 3.42
CA THR A 69 -12.10 -4.28 2.18
C THR A 69 -11.68 -3.25 1.15
N ILE A 70 -12.03 -1.97 1.31
CA ILE A 70 -11.57 -0.91 0.41
C ILE A 70 -10.19 -0.45 0.86
N GLU A 71 -9.27 -0.41 -0.08
CA GLU A 71 -7.89 -0.03 0.12
C GLU A 71 -7.66 1.41 -0.33
N TRP A 72 -7.95 1.70 -1.60
CA TRP A 72 -7.78 3.02 -2.20
C TRP A 72 -9.11 3.61 -2.64
N ILE A 73 -9.23 4.92 -2.44
CA ILE A 73 -10.33 5.76 -2.92
C ILE A 73 -9.74 6.77 -3.88
N PHE A 74 -10.07 6.63 -5.16
CA PHE A 74 -9.62 7.54 -6.21
C PHE A 74 -10.76 8.46 -6.65
N ASP A 75 -10.53 9.77 -6.61
CA ASP A 75 -11.41 10.78 -7.17
C ASP A 75 -10.92 11.21 -8.56
N SER A 76 -11.66 10.85 -9.60
CA SER A 76 -11.29 11.16 -10.99
C SER A 76 -11.47 12.63 -11.36
N TYR A 77 -12.20 13.42 -10.57
CA TYR A 77 -12.38 14.85 -10.82
C TYR A 77 -11.25 15.67 -10.23
N GLU A 78 -10.87 15.37 -8.98
CA GLU A 78 -9.75 16.05 -8.31
C GLU A 78 -8.38 15.43 -8.62
N LEU A 79 -8.35 14.24 -9.23
CA LEU A 79 -7.15 13.44 -9.46
C LEU A 79 -6.41 13.13 -8.16
N THR A 80 -7.17 12.87 -7.10
CA THR A 80 -6.65 12.55 -5.77
C THR A 80 -6.88 11.08 -5.47
N CYS A 81 -5.89 10.42 -4.91
CA CYS A 81 -5.98 9.07 -4.41
C CYS A 81 -5.73 9.07 -2.90
N SER A 82 -6.67 8.54 -2.13
CA SER A 82 -6.58 8.49 -0.66
C SER A 82 -6.65 7.06 -0.17
N LEU A 83 -5.87 6.76 0.86
CA LEU A 83 -5.89 5.46 1.53
C LEU A 83 -7.10 5.38 2.47
N HIS A 84 -7.80 4.25 2.46
CA HIS A 84 -8.95 4.05 3.33
C HIS A 84 -8.55 4.08 4.81
N SER A 85 -9.42 4.67 5.65
CA SER A 85 -9.14 4.89 7.07
C SER A 85 -8.92 3.61 7.88
N SER A 86 -9.39 2.46 7.41
CA SER A 86 -9.12 1.18 8.09
C SER A 86 -7.69 0.68 7.93
N ILE A 87 -6.99 1.13 6.89
CA ILE A 87 -5.61 0.74 6.58
C ILE A 87 -4.62 1.78 7.10
N ARG A 88 -5.08 3.03 7.24
CA ARG A 88 -4.41 4.11 7.96
C ARG A 88 -4.28 3.79 9.46
N ARG A 89 -3.47 2.78 9.80
CA ARG A 89 -2.96 2.60 11.17
C ARG A 89 -2.03 3.77 11.49
N GLU A 90 -1.65 3.90 12.75
CA GLU A 90 -0.96 5.05 13.39
C GLU A 90 0.33 5.56 12.70
N SER A 91 0.74 5.00 11.56
CA SER A 91 1.79 5.52 10.68
C SER A 91 1.48 6.93 10.14
N VAL A 92 2.55 7.72 10.00
CA VAL A 92 2.53 9.03 9.35
C VAL A 92 2.10 8.84 7.89
N VAL A 93 0.97 9.44 7.50
CA VAL A 93 0.54 9.44 6.11
C VAL A 93 1.34 10.47 5.34
N GLN A 94 2.02 10.01 4.30
CA GLN A 94 2.73 10.89 3.39
C GLN A 94 1.76 11.37 2.30
N TYR A 95 1.79 12.68 2.06
CA TYR A 95 1.01 13.33 1.03
C TYR A 95 1.96 13.80 -0.06
N GLY A 96 1.84 13.26 -1.27
CA GLY A 96 2.79 13.57 -2.34
C GLY A 96 2.21 13.48 -3.75
N SER A 97 2.92 14.11 -4.67
CA SER A 97 2.89 13.73 -6.08
C SER A 97 3.77 12.51 -6.29
N LEU A 98 3.51 11.74 -7.35
CA LEU A 98 4.43 10.67 -7.73
C LEU A 98 5.82 11.27 -8.09
N PRO A 99 6.92 10.65 -7.66
CA PRO A 99 8.29 11.16 -7.80
C PRO A 99 8.87 10.89 -9.20
N PHE A 100 8.07 11.15 -10.25
CA PHE A 100 8.42 10.84 -11.63
C PHE A 100 8.47 12.14 -12.45
N LEU A 101 9.55 12.34 -13.22
CA LEU A 101 9.63 13.46 -14.18
C LEU A 101 8.69 13.24 -15.37
N SER A 102 8.62 12.01 -15.85
CA SER A 102 7.78 11.61 -16.96
C SER A 102 7.46 10.12 -16.86
N ALA A 103 6.30 9.74 -17.38
CA ALA A 103 6.01 8.33 -17.57
C ALA A 103 5.24 8.10 -18.87
N ASN A 104 5.48 6.95 -19.48
CA ASN A 104 4.74 6.50 -20.64
C ASN A 104 4.39 5.02 -20.51
N ILE A 105 3.24 4.64 -21.08
CA ILE A 105 2.85 3.24 -21.21
C ILE A 105 3.09 2.83 -22.66
N THR A 106 3.85 1.76 -22.86
CA THR A 106 4.07 1.16 -24.17
C THR A 106 3.29 -0.13 -24.30
N ILE A 107 2.52 -0.22 -25.38
CA ILE A 107 1.70 -1.39 -25.73
C ILE A 107 1.90 -1.67 -27.20
N HIS A 108 2.58 -2.78 -27.50
CA HIS A 108 3.01 -3.11 -28.85
C HIS A 108 3.76 -1.91 -29.47
N ASP A 109 3.21 -1.29 -30.53
CA ASP A 109 3.80 -0.15 -31.24
C ASP A 109 3.22 1.21 -30.81
N ARG A 110 2.39 1.26 -29.77
CA ARG A 110 1.74 2.49 -29.30
C ARG A 110 2.31 2.93 -27.97
N THR A 111 2.53 4.23 -27.85
CA THR A 111 3.00 4.87 -26.63
C THR A 111 1.95 5.87 -26.15
N PHE A 112 1.67 5.85 -24.85
CA PHE A 112 0.72 6.75 -24.20
C PHE A 112 1.46 7.54 -23.13
N SER A 113 1.47 8.87 -23.22
CA SER A 113 2.09 9.73 -22.19
C SER A 113 1.15 9.89 -20.98
N LEU A 114 1.74 9.84 -19.79
CA LEU A 114 1.08 10.05 -18.50
C LEU A 114 1.38 11.44 -17.92
N ASP A 115 2.19 12.26 -18.60
CA ASP A 115 2.77 13.47 -18.02
C ASP A 115 1.70 14.47 -17.55
N GLU A 116 0.64 14.68 -18.35
CA GLU A 116 -0.49 15.55 -17.98
C GLU A 116 -1.25 15.04 -16.75
N PHE A 117 -1.33 13.72 -16.59
CA PHE A 117 -1.95 13.09 -15.43
C PHE A 117 -1.05 13.24 -14.20
N LEU A 118 0.23 12.91 -14.31
CA LEU A 118 1.21 12.97 -13.21
C LEU A 118 1.34 14.39 -12.62
N GLN A 119 1.27 15.44 -13.46
CA GLN A 119 1.35 16.83 -12.99
C GLN A 119 0.24 17.23 -12.01
N ASN A 120 -0.94 16.62 -12.14
CA ASN A 120 -2.11 16.96 -11.33
C ASN A 120 -2.44 15.89 -10.30
N PHE A 121 -1.90 14.68 -10.47
CA PHE A 121 -2.19 13.54 -9.63
C PHE A 121 -1.54 13.66 -8.24
N LYS A 122 -2.36 13.49 -7.21
CA LYS A 122 -1.92 13.48 -5.80
C LYS A 122 -2.31 12.17 -5.16
N ILE A 123 -1.41 11.61 -4.36
CA ILE A 123 -1.63 10.34 -3.68
C ILE A 123 -1.24 10.43 -2.21
N GLU A 124 -2.09 9.85 -1.36
CA GLU A 124 -1.82 9.61 0.06
C GLU A 124 -1.40 8.16 0.24
N PHE A 125 -0.15 7.92 0.64
CA PHE A 125 0.33 6.55 0.89
C PHE A 125 1.01 6.43 2.25
N THR A 126 1.25 5.19 2.66
CA THR A 126 1.99 4.85 3.88
C THR A 126 3.19 3.98 3.49
N PRO A 127 4.28 3.96 4.28
CA PRO A 127 5.43 3.08 4.07
C PRO A 127 5.04 1.62 3.80
N ASP A 128 4.01 1.13 4.50
CA ASP A 128 3.53 -0.26 4.38
C ASP A 128 2.60 -0.49 3.18
N ASN A 129 2.08 0.56 2.55
CA ASN A 129 1.09 0.48 1.46
C ASN A 129 1.48 1.45 0.34
N ILE A 130 2.46 1.05 -0.44
CA ILE A 130 2.89 1.75 -1.65
C ILE A 130 1.99 1.31 -2.82
N PRO A 131 1.53 2.24 -3.67
CA PRO A 131 0.70 1.88 -4.83
C PRO A 131 1.52 1.09 -5.86
N ASP A 132 1.09 -0.13 -6.19
CA ASP A 132 1.69 -0.90 -7.28
C ASP A 132 1.62 -0.18 -8.65
N PRO A 133 2.50 -0.51 -9.62
CA PRO A 133 2.40 -0.02 -11.01
C PRO A 133 1.02 -0.22 -11.63
N LEU A 134 0.35 -1.32 -11.26
CA LEU A 134 -1.01 -1.63 -11.69
C LEU A 134 -2.04 -0.61 -11.16
N HIS A 135 -1.86 -0.08 -9.95
CA HIS A 135 -2.72 0.96 -9.40
C HIS A 135 -2.58 2.25 -10.21
N VAL A 136 -1.34 2.68 -10.49
CA VAL A 136 -1.05 3.85 -11.33
C VAL A 136 -1.70 3.72 -12.70
N LEU A 137 -1.56 2.55 -13.34
CA LEU A 137 -2.22 2.26 -14.61
C LEU A 137 -3.74 2.43 -14.51
N ARG A 138 -4.36 1.86 -13.48
CA ARG A 138 -5.81 1.89 -13.30
C ARG A 138 -6.32 3.31 -13.02
N PHE A 139 -5.62 4.10 -12.21
CA PHE A 139 -5.97 5.51 -11.99
C PHE A 139 -5.96 6.28 -13.31
N TRP A 140 -4.88 6.15 -14.09
CA TRP A 140 -4.80 6.77 -15.42
C TRP A 140 -5.89 6.25 -16.37
N SER A 141 -6.14 4.95 -16.37
CA SER A 141 -7.16 4.27 -17.19
C SER A 141 -8.56 4.84 -16.96
N ILE A 142 -8.91 5.11 -15.70
CA ILE A 142 -10.17 5.73 -15.32
C ILE A 142 -10.29 7.13 -15.94
N THR A 143 -9.25 7.95 -15.84
CA THR A 143 -9.27 9.34 -16.36
C THR A 143 -9.43 9.41 -17.87
N ARG A 144 -8.81 8.48 -18.60
CA ARG A 144 -8.85 8.42 -20.07
C ARG A 144 -9.94 7.51 -20.63
N SER A 145 -10.63 6.76 -19.77
CA SER A 145 -11.57 5.70 -20.16
C SER A 145 -10.96 4.67 -21.11
N LEU A 146 -9.67 4.36 -20.92
CA LEU A 146 -8.91 3.39 -21.70
C LEU A 146 -8.49 2.26 -20.77
N TRP A 147 -8.83 1.02 -21.11
CA TRP A 147 -8.53 -0.15 -20.29
C TRP A 147 -7.62 -1.10 -21.04
N PHE A 148 -6.72 -1.73 -20.30
CA PHE A 148 -5.77 -2.70 -20.85
C PHE A 148 -6.01 -4.07 -20.26
N THR A 149 -5.66 -5.08 -21.03
CA THR A 149 -5.80 -6.49 -20.66
C THR A 149 -4.44 -7.12 -20.45
N ILE A 150 -4.42 -8.21 -19.67
CA ILE A 150 -3.19 -8.99 -19.42
C ILE A 150 -2.54 -9.44 -20.73
N SER A 151 -3.34 -9.75 -21.76
CA SER A 151 -2.85 -10.17 -23.08
C SER A 151 -2.06 -9.11 -23.85
N GLU A 152 -2.27 -7.83 -23.55
CA GLU A 152 -1.57 -6.72 -24.22
C GLU A 152 -0.18 -6.46 -23.62
N ASN A 153 0.09 -7.03 -22.43
CA ASN A 153 1.34 -6.88 -21.68
C ASN A 153 1.90 -5.43 -21.69
N PRO A 154 1.14 -4.45 -21.18
CA PRO A 154 1.59 -3.07 -21.09
C PRO A 154 2.84 -2.95 -20.22
N ILE A 155 3.79 -2.15 -20.69
CA ILE A 155 5.03 -1.81 -19.99
C ILE A 155 4.94 -0.33 -19.60
N LEU A 156 5.15 -0.05 -18.31
CA LEU A 156 5.24 1.29 -17.76
C LEU A 156 6.71 1.71 -17.78
N ASN A 157 7.05 2.72 -18.59
CA ASN A 157 8.38 3.32 -18.57
C ASN A 157 8.33 4.64 -17.82
N ILE A 158 9.22 4.81 -16.86
CA ILE A 158 9.31 5.96 -15.97
C ILE A 158 10.69 6.58 -16.10
N ILE A 159 10.72 7.91 -16.05
CA ILE A 159 11.93 8.69 -15.86
C ILE A 159 11.87 9.24 -14.44
N ASP A 160 12.81 8.83 -13.59
CA ASP A 160 12.90 9.28 -12.20
C ASP A 160 13.34 10.75 -12.10
N ASN A 161 13.42 11.30 -10.89
CA ASN A 161 13.88 12.68 -10.66
C ASN A 161 15.37 12.91 -10.98
N GLU A 162 16.16 11.84 -11.07
CA GLU A 162 17.58 11.89 -11.42
C GLU A 162 17.81 11.80 -12.95
N GLY A 163 16.77 11.47 -13.71
CA GLY A 163 16.80 11.29 -15.16
C GLY A 163 17.12 9.86 -15.61
N ASN A 164 17.09 8.87 -14.72
CA ASN A 164 17.26 7.46 -15.06
C ASN A 164 15.95 6.87 -15.61
N GLU A 165 16.08 6.01 -16.62
CA GLU A 165 14.95 5.32 -17.25
C GLU A 165 14.72 3.94 -16.60
N HIS A 166 13.48 3.68 -16.21
CA HIS A 166 13.04 2.42 -15.61
C HIS A 166 11.85 1.85 -16.38
N SER A 167 11.76 0.53 -16.50
CA SER A 167 10.68 -0.15 -17.20
C SER A 167 10.08 -1.25 -16.33
N PHE A 168 8.78 -1.16 -16.05
CA PHE A 168 8.04 -2.11 -15.23
C PHE A 168 6.94 -2.77 -16.05
N GLY A 169 6.91 -4.10 -16.09
CA GLY A 169 5.78 -4.82 -16.66
C GLY A 169 4.61 -4.83 -15.68
N ILE A 170 3.43 -4.38 -16.12
CA ILE A 170 2.34 -4.05 -15.20
C ILE A 170 1.58 -5.29 -14.69
N PHE A 171 1.54 -6.36 -15.50
CA PHE A 171 0.92 -7.64 -15.13
C PHE A 171 1.93 -8.78 -14.93
N SER A 172 3.22 -8.47 -15.05
CA SER A 172 4.30 -9.42 -14.76
C SER A 172 4.89 -9.13 -13.39
N ASP A 173 5.63 -10.09 -12.83
CA ASP A 173 6.45 -9.84 -11.66
C ASP A 173 7.42 -8.68 -11.98
N TYR A 174 7.39 -7.66 -11.12
CA TYR A 174 8.29 -6.52 -11.18
C TYR A 174 9.18 -6.50 -9.94
N ASP A 175 10.30 -5.80 -10.03
CA ASP A 175 11.20 -5.61 -8.91
C ASP A 175 10.55 -4.64 -7.91
N ALA A 176 9.97 -5.21 -6.84
CA ALA A 176 9.30 -4.44 -5.81
C ALA A 176 10.27 -3.54 -5.04
N ASP A 177 11.52 -3.96 -4.87
CA ASP A 177 12.54 -3.16 -4.16
C ASP A 177 12.89 -1.92 -4.98
N GLN A 178 13.06 -2.09 -6.30
CA GLN A 178 13.27 -0.96 -7.22
C GLN A 178 12.05 -0.03 -7.31
N TRP A 179 10.83 -0.58 -7.27
CA TRP A 179 9.62 0.25 -7.27
C TRP A 179 9.49 1.07 -5.98
N ASN A 180 9.76 0.42 -4.85
CA ASN A 180 9.61 1.01 -3.54
C ASN A 180 10.65 2.11 -3.27
N SER A 181 11.87 2.00 -3.83
CA SER A 181 12.92 3.00 -3.67
C SER A 181 12.53 4.40 -4.17
N PHE A 182 11.52 4.54 -5.04
CA PHE A 182 11.03 5.85 -5.46
C PHE A 182 10.27 6.59 -4.34
N PHE A 183 9.62 5.86 -3.44
CA PHE A 183 8.71 6.43 -2.44
C PHE A 183 9.39 6.65 -1.09
N PHE A 184 10.49 5.96 -0.83
CA PHE A 184 11.29 6.13 0.37
C PHE A 184 12.32 7.25 0.16
N VAL A 185 12.02 8.42 0.72
CA VAL A 185 13.08 9.34 1.13
C VAL A 185 13.49 8.85 2.51
N TYR A 186 14.72 8.36 2.67
CA TYR A 186 15.29 8.18 4.00
C TYR A 186 15.24 9.56 4.66
N ASP A 187 14.46 9.70 5.73
CA ASP A 187 14.61 10.85 6.61
C ASP A 187 16.02 10.70 7.20
N GLU A 188 16.98 11.47 6.66
CA GLU A 188 18.37 11.53 7.14
C GLU A 188 18.46 11.92 8.63
N GLU A 189 17.33 12.27 9.27
CA GLU A 189 17.25 12.64 10.70
C GLU A 189 17.52 11.47 11.67
N GLU A 190 17.45 10.20 11.25
CA GLU A 190 17.80 9.05 12.13
C GLU A 190 19.29 8.68 12.13
N GLU A 191 20.09 9.17 11.16
CA GLU A 191 21.55 8.95 11.16
C GLU A 191 22.27 9.97 12.05
N ASP A 192 21.78 11.21 12.13
CA ASP A 192 22.35 12.26 12.97
C ASP A 192 22.19 11.95 14.49
N GLU A 193 21.08 11.33 14.92
CA GLU A 193 20.88 10.95 16.33
C GLU A 193 21.81 9.80 16.78
N GLN A 194 22.23 8.92 15.87
CA GLN A 194 23.15 7.82 16.20
C GLN A 194 24.62 8.26 16.22
N GLU A 195 25.01 9.26 15.43
CA GLU A 195 26.35 9.85 15.51
C GLU A 195 26.52 10.67 16.79
N ASP A 196 25.51 11.44 17.20
CA ASP A 196 25.54 12.22 18.45
C ASP A 196 25.59 11.34 19.72
N GLU A 197 24.87 10.20 19.74
CA GLU A 197 24.94 9.25 20.87
C GLU A 197 26.32 8.56 20.97
N GLN A 198 26.96 8.25 19.84
CA GLN A 198 28.29 7.63 19.83
C GLN A 198 29.41 8.61 20.18
N GLU A 199 29.30 9.89 19.78
CA GLU A 199 30.25 10.93 20.23
C GLU A 199 30.10 11.22 21.73
N ALA A 200 28.87 11.23 22.26
CA ALA A 200 28.61 11.44 23.69
C ALA A 200 29.14 10.29 24.58
N GLU A 201 29.03 9.03 24.14
CA GLU A 201 29.61 7.89 24.85
C GLU A 201 31.16 7.93 24.84
N GLN A 202 31.78 8.35 23.73
CA GLN A 202 33.23 8.47 23.65
C GLN A 202 33.79 9.63 24.50
N GLU A 203 33.07 10.77 24.60
CA GLU A 203 33.47 11.86 25.50
C GLU A 203 33.31 11.47 26.98
N ALA A 204 32.26 10.71 27.33
CA ALA A 204 32.04 10.24 28.70
C ALA A 204 33.12 9.24 29.17
N GLU A 205 33.58 8.35 28.28
CA GLU A 205 34.70 7.44 28.59
C GLU A 205 36.03 8.20 28.77
N GLN A 206 36.28 9.24 27.97
CA GLN A 206 37.49 10.05 28.10
C GLN A 206 37.52 10.89 29.38
N GLU A 207 36.38 11.43 29.84
CA GLU A 207 36.32 12.14 31.13
C GLU A 207 36.50 11.18 32.32
N ALA A 208 35.97 9.96 32.24
CA ALA A 208 36.12 8.94 33.28
C ALA A 208 37.59 8.49 33.48
N GLU A 209 38.34 8.30 32.39
CA GLU A 209 39.79 8.00 32.48
C GLU A 209 40.60 9.18 33.05
N GLN A 210 40.16 10.42 32.83
CA GLN A 210 40.86 11.60 33.33
C GLN A 210 40.61 11.84 34.83
N GLU A 211 39.43 11.49 35.35
CA GLU A 211 39.12 11.56 36.79
C GLU A 211 39.83 10.47 37.61
N GLU A 212 40.07 9.27 37.04
CA GLU A 212 40.77 8.20 37.75
C GLU A 212 42.27 8.54 37.99
N ALA A 213 42.86 9.43 37.19
CA ALA A 213 44.25 9.87 37.32
C ALA A 213 44.51 10.90 38.45
N THR A 214 43.48 11.41 39.14
CA THR A 214 43.64 12.44 40.18
C THR A 214 43.25 12.03 41.60
N GLN A 215 42.96 10.74 41.85
CA GLN A 215 42.76 10.29 43.23
C GLN A 215 44.08 10.16 44.01
N PRO A 216 44.21 10.80 45.19
CA PRO A 216 45.38 10.63 46.04
C PRO A 216 45.39 9.24 46.67
N VAL A 217 46.45 8.48 46.39
CA VAL A 217 46.76 7.18 46.98
C VAL A 217 46.80 7.30 48.51
N LEU A 218 45.71 6.90 49.17
CA LEU A 218 45.69 6.65 50.61
C LEU A 218 46.38 5.32 50.87
N GLU A 219 47.62 5.38 51.38
CA GLU A 219 48.40 4.24 51.85
C GLU A 219 47.60 3.46 52.92
N GLN A 220 47.09 2.28 52.55
CA GLN A 220 46.65 1.27 53.51
C GLN A 220 47.76 0.23 53.71
N PRO A 221 48.02 -0.20 54.95
CA PRO A 221 49.15 -1.07 55.26
C PRO A 221 48.89 -2.52 54.82
N VAL A 222 49.96 -3.09 54.26
CA VAL A 222 50.10 -4.48 53.80
C VAL A 222 49.75 -5.48 54.91
N LEU A 223 48.81 -6.37 54.61
CA LEU A 223 48.66 -7.66 55.29
C LEU A 223 48.82 -8.77 54.25
N GLU A 224 49.92 -9.51 54.41
CA GLU A 224 50.28 -10.68 53.62
C GLU A 224 49.35 -11.89 53.91
N GLN A 225 49.27 -12.75 52.88
CA GLN A 225 48.94 -14.19 52.87
C GLN A 225 47.51 -14.59 52.43
N PRO A 226 47.31 -15.80 51.87
CA PRO A 226 48.22 -16.68 51.10
C PRO A 226 47.62 -17.16 49.76
N VAL A 227 48.50 -17.73 48.92
CA VAL A 227 48.23 -18.45 47.68
C VAL A 227 47.25 -19.61 47.91
N LEU A 228 46.25 -19.76 47.03
CA LEU A 228 45.55 -21.02 46.83
C LEU A 228 45.21 -21.24 45.35
N GLU A 229 45.59 -22.43 44.90
CA GLU A 229 45.59 -22.95 43.53
C GLU A 229 44.17 -23.17 42.96
N GLN A 230 44.03 -22.98 41.63
CA GLN A 230 43.24 -23.72 40.60
C GLN A 230 41.90 -24.40 40.99
N PRO A 231 40.86 -24.36 40.13
CA PRO A 231 40.89 -25.14 38.88
C PRO A 231 40.13 -24.58 37.65
N VAL A 232 40.66 -24.98 36.47
CA VAL A 232 39.98 -25.22 35.18
C VAL A 232 39.00 -26.39 35.39
N PRO A 233 37.75 -26.44 34.86
CA PRO A 233 37.45 -26.64 33.42
C PRO A 233 36.06 -26.02 33.02
N GLU A 234 35.43 -26.21 31.86
CA GLU A 234 35.47 -27.22 30.80
C GLU A 234 34.66 -26.69 29.60
N GLU A 235 35.09 -27.06 28.39
CA GLU A 235 34.29 -26.99 27.16
C GLU A 235 32.97 -27.76 27.29
N SER A 236 31.91 -27.25 26.66
CA SER A 236 30.88 -28.12 26.07
C SER A 236 30.41 -27.51 24.75
N ASP A 237 31.19 -27.80 23.72
CA ASP A 237 30.74 -28.54 22.54
C ASP A 237 29.22 -28.82 22.40
N GLN A 238 28.75 -28.61 21.16
CA GLN A 238 27.92 -29.54 20.37
C GLN A 238 26.43 -29.72 20.77
N GLN A 239 25.43 -29.81 19.89
CA GLN A 239 25.30 -29.82 18.42
C GLN A 239 23.75 -29.95 18.13
N PRO A 240 23.24 -30.44 16.98
CA PRO A 240 22.60 -29.62 15.95
C PRO A 240 21.14 -30.00 15.61
N SER A 241 20.63 -29.28 14.61
CA SER A 241 19.74 -29.73 13.51
C SER A 241 18.31 -30.19 13.84
N LEU A 242 17.36 -29.70 13.03
CA LEU A 242 16.44 -30.60 12.33
C LEU A 242 15.89 -29.92 11.07
N ILE A 243 16.36 -30.45 9.94
CA ILE A 243 15.81 -30.34 8.59
C ILE A 243 14.46 -31.06 8.57
N THR A 244 13.43 -30.50 7.95
CA THR A 244 12.35 -31.30 7.35
C THR A 244 11.86 -30.62 6.08
N HIS A 245 12.41 -31.07 4.95
CA HIS A 245 11.78 -30.95 3.63
C HIS A 245 10.55 -31.88 3.59
N MET A 246 9.41 -31.36 3.16
CA MET A 246 8.28 -32.17 2.66
C MET A 246 7.93 -31.69 1.25
N GLU A 247 8.40 -32.46 0.26
CA GLU A 247 7.80 -32.54 -1.07
C GLU A 247 6.47 -33.29 -0.97
N LEU A 248 5.43 -32.80 -1.65
CA LEU A 248 4.20 -33.55 -1.88
C LEU A 248 3.59 -33.18 -3.24
N ILE A 249 4.02 -33.95 -4.25
CA ILE A 249 3.21 -34.72 -5.21
C ILE A 249 1.96 -34.03 -5.80
N GLU A 250 2.04 -33.72 -7.10
CA GLU A 250 0.89 -33.58 -8.00
C GLU A 250 0.28 -34.95 -8.35
N PRO A 251 -1.04 -35.02 -8.61
CA PRO A 251 -1.58 -36.02 -9.51
C PRO A 251 -2.18 -35.38 -10.77
N THR A 252 -1.83 -36.04 -11.87
CA THR A 252 -2.35 -35.94 -13.23
C THR A 252 -3.81 -36.38 -13.30
N GLU A 253 -4.66 -35.64 -14.00
CA GLU A 253 -5.73 -36.14 -14.88
C GLU A 253 -6.20 -35.06 -15.86
#